data_AF-A0AAV8QIZ8-F1
#
_entry.id   AF-A0AAV8QIZ8-F1
#
_cell.length_a   1.000
_cell.length_b   1.000
_cell.length_c   1.000
_cell.angle_alpha   90.00
_cell.angle_beta   90.00
_cell.angle_gamma   90.00
#
_symmetry.space_group_name_H-M   'P 1'
#
loop_
_entity.id
_entity.type
_entity.pdbx_description
1 polymer ?
#
loop_
_entity_poly.entity_id
_entity_poly.type
_entity_poly.pdbx_seq_one_letter_code
_entity_poly.pdbx_strand_id
1 'polypeptide(L)'
;MQQVQLPTLNDISKSHYATVQIHAGEGAKFYGVSASFYAYQLYLSLFQGTASRIILTKGERGPKKYLNAVEAGWHIDDQLEADDYPHFFIYWTSDGFKKTGCQNMVCKGFVQTSTRVTPGMVLDNLVELALTIYRDKFSNWMLYNENERIGYWPKEIFNNMADCSQVQIGGNVYSQINLPSPPMGSGVLNQAKFDKVFIIDGDGSKTKVPVDKIITYNDLGEDYYGVLPNFDNDTLYYGGPGAGNNTYDLSAEEDRELERELQTLNKPFVKSFKDKYGITYDCVDIYNQPAFDHPLLKNHTLQMKATRLPKYNDNTNRPSTKGSFPKRCPTGTVVIRRTTKEDLIRARKYAHQTQSRMQPLEAQQMADVSGGAFHYARVSIEAGNGPKYYGASADLEVFHLQGVSENQASTSQIILCKGERGPKNYMNVIQAGWHVNTQREGDNWTHFTTAWTSDGYQKTGCYNLVCKGFIQISSRLTPGMIYTLSSLSLSIYRDRFTLNWMLYNDREPVGYWPKEIFNNMADSSLVQMGGDVYSPLDEPSPPMGSGVLNEAKFLRVHLMDGRGNNIKVTEYTTINDLPNYIYGVTTDLKTLSYGGPGGWRKA
;
A
#
# COMPACT_ATOMS: atom_id res chain seq x y z
N MET A 1 17.19 30.13 4.00
CA MET A 1 17.67 28.73 4.08
C MET A 1 16.54 27.83 3.60
N GLN A 2 16.55 27.44 2.33
CA GLN A 2 15.59 26.50 1.72
C GLN A 2 16.45 25.52 0.91
N GLN A 3 16.59 24.29 1.41
CA GLN A 3 17.34 23.22 0.74
C GLN A 3 16.51 22.60 -0.39
N VAL A 4 17.21 22.01 -1.35
CA VAL A 4 16.73 21.66 -2.70
C VAL A 4 16.17 20.24 -2.72
N GLN A 5 14.86 20.13 -2.97
CA GLN A 5 14.22 18.93 -3.53
C GLN A 5 14.81 18.59 -4.92
N LEU A 6 15.10 17.31 -5.12
CA LEU A 6 15.41 16.68 -6.41
C LEU A 6 14.19 16.84 -7.36
N PRO A 7 14.36 17.24 -8.63
CA PRO A 7 13.23 17.45 -9.53
C PRO A 7 12.99 16.20 -10.39
N THR A 8 11.92 15.45 -10.06
CA THR A 8 10.85 14.99 -10.97
C THR A 8 9.85 14.15 -10.16
N LEU A 9 9.03 14.82 -9.34
CA LEU A 9 7.74 14.39 -8.77
C LEU A 9 7.25 15.51 -7.82
N ASN A 10 7.32 16.76 -8.29
CA ASN A 10 6.94 17.92 -7.49
C ASN A 10 5.42 17.99 -7.35
N ASP A 11 4.88 17.26 -6.37
CA ASP A 11 3.83 17.72 -5.44
C ASP A 11 3.37 16.63 -4.44
N ILE A 12 3.94 15.42 -4.46
CA ILE A 12 3.43 14.29 -3.65
C ILE A 12 4.46 13.58 -2.75
N SER A 13 5.73 13.98 -2.72
CA SER A 13 6.78 13.33 -1.90
C SER A 13 7.51 14.26 -0.94
N LYS A 14 7.79 13.76 0.27
CA LYS A 14 8.65 14.39 1.28
C LYS A 14 9.99 13.65 1.38
N SER A 15 11.03 14.37 1.79
CA SER A 15 12.37 13.80 1.99
C SER A 15 12.93 14.29 3.31
N HIS A 16 13.67 13.40 3.98
CA HIS A 16 14.30 13.68 5.26
C HIS A 16 15.77 13.27 5.25
N TYR A 17 16.55 13.90 6.12
CA TYR A 17 18.00 13.82 6.10
C TYR A 17 18.55 13.78 7.52
N ALA A 18 19.49 12.88 7.77
CA ALA A 18 20.33 12.91 8.96
C ALA A 18 21.78 12.82 8.50
N THR A 19 22.41 13.99 8.37
CA THR A 19 23.70 14.13 7.68
C THR A 19 24.63 15.10 8.40
N VAL A 20 25.93 14.87 8.21
CA VAL A 20 26.98 15.85 8.53
C VAL A 20 27.39 16.54 7.25
N GLN A 21 27.47 17.87 7.29
CA GLN A 21 28.02 18.71 6.23
C GLN A 21 29.37 19.26 6.68
N ILE A 22 30.44 18.95 5.94
CA ILE A 22 31.79 19.41 6.18
C ILE A 22 32.10 20.49 5.16
N HIS A 23 32.39 21.71 5.62
CA HIS A 23 32.69 22.84 4.75
C HIS A 23 34.20 23.09 4.64
N ALA A 24 34.70 23.39 3.45
CA ALA A 24 36.12 23.73 3.29
C ALA A 24 36.50 25.03 4.02
N GLY A 25 35.56 25.99 4.07
CA GLY A 25 35.82 27.35 4.57
C GLY A 25 36.29 28.28 3.45
N GLU A 26 36.64 29.52 3.80
CA GLU A 26 37.09 30.51 2.82
C GLU A 26 38.53 30.21 2.36
N GLY A 27 38.76 30.09 1.05
CA GLY A 27 40.08 29.83 0.46
C GLY A 27 40.56 28.37 0.48
N ALA A 28 40.08 27.54 1.40
CA ALA A 28 40.39 26.11 1.45
C ALA A 28 39.55 25.28 0.47
N LYS A 29 40.09 24.14 0.03
CA LYS A 29 39.53 23.30 -1.04
C LYS A 29 39.67 21.83 -0.66
N PHE A 30 38.61 21.06 -0.85
CA PHE A 30 38.66 19.61 -0.73
C PHE A 30 38.78 18.99 -2.11
N TYR A 31 39.55 17.90 -2.19
CA TYR A 31 39.80 17.14 -3.42
C TYR A 31 39.24 15.73 -3.35
N GLY A 32 38.63 15.35 -2.24
CA GLY A 32 37.93 14.07 -2.10
C GLY A 32 37.53 13.76 -0.67
N VAL A 33 36.96 12.57 -0.50
CA VAL A 33 36.56 11.98 0.77
C VAL A 33 36.66 10.46 0.68
N SER A 34 37.00 9.83 1.79
CA SER A 34 37.04 8.38 1.97
C SER A 34 36.21 8.02 3.20
N ALA A 35 35.34 7.01 3.11
CA ALA A 35 34.60 6.47 4.25
C ALA A 35 34.17 5.03 4.00
N SER A 36 33.99 4.28 5.08
CA SER A 36 33.48 2.90 5.07
C SER A 36 32.16 2.80 5.82
N PHE A 37 31.18 2.08 5.27
CA PHE A 37 29.85 1.93 5.86
C PHE A 37 29.16 0.67 5.34
N TYR A 38 28.21 0.14 6.09
CA TYR A 38 27.50 -1.09 5.73
C TYR A 38 26.21 -0.79 4.97
N ALA A 39 25.89 -1.66 4.00
CA ALA A 39 24.55 -1.74 3.43
C ALA A 39 23.63 -2.55 4.34
N TYR A 40 22.38 -2.11 4.49
CA TYR A 40 21.39 -2.77 5.33
C TYR A 40 20.20 -3.17 4.47
N GLN A 41 19.78 -4.42 4.61
CA GLN A 41 18.49 -4.86 4.11
C GLN A 41 17.41 -4.38 5.06
N LEU A 42 16.60 -3.45 4.58
CA LEU A 42 15.40 -2.96 5.27
C LEU A 42 14.17 -3.36 4.47
N TYR A 43 13.01 -3.40 5.13
CA TYR A 43 11.73 -3.63 4.46
C TYR A 43 10.96 -2.32 4.46
N LEU A 44 10.79 -1.74 3.28
CA LEU A 44 10.08 -0.48 3.07
C LEU A 44 8.65 -0.76 2.60
N SER A 45 7.75 0.20 2.83
CA SER A 45 6.44 0.22 2.17
C SER A 45 6.59 0.78 0.75
N LEU A 46 5.59 0.54 -0.11
CA LEU A 46 5.59 1.08 -1.46
C LEU A 46 5.70 2.63 -1.47
N PHE A 47 6.40 3.18 -2.46
CA PHE A 47 6.67 4.62 -2.60
C PHE A 47 7.51 5.23 -1.46
N GLN A 48 8.42 4.44 -0.90
CA GLN A 48 9.42 4.87 0.06
C GLN A 48 10.81 4.51 -0.45
N GLY A 49 11.79 5.32 -0.08
CA GLY A 49 13.19 4.97 -0.29
C GLY A 49 14.06 5.39 0.87
N THR A 50 15.14 4.65 1.05
CA THR A 50 16.17 4.91 2.07
C THR A 50 17.54 4.77 1.44
N ALA A 51 18.46 5.64 1.84
CA ALA A 51 19.80 5.68 1.28
C ALA A 51 20.82 6.07 2.34
N SER A 52 22.03 5.55 2.18
CA SER A 52 23.22 6.01 2.89
C SER A 52 24.27 6.41 1.88
N ARG A 53 24.75 7.65 1.97
CA ARG A 53 25.45 8.29 0.86
C ARG A 53 26.56 9.23 1.28
N ILE A 54 27.49 9.40 0.35
CA ILE A 54 28.53 10.42 0.36
C ILE A 54 28.30 11.31 -0.85
N ILE A 55 28.19 12.62 -0.65
CA ILE A 55 28.04 13.61 -1.72
C ILE A 55 29.10 14.71 -1.60
N LEU A 56 29.73 15.04 -2.72
CA LEU A 56 30.68 16.16 -2.82
C LEU A 56 30.01 17.23 -3.66
N THR A 57 30.02 18.48 -3.20
CA THR A 57 29.34 19.58 -3.89
C THR A 57 30.22 20.81 -4.06
N LYS A 58 29.91 21.57 -5.11
CA LYS A 58 30.50 22.88 -5.39
C LYS A 58 29.44 23.84 -5.92
N GLY A 59 29.34 25.02 -5.30
CA GLY A 59 28.36 26.04 -5.68
C GLY A 59 27.05 25.98 -4.90
N GLU A 60 27.02 25.23 -3.79
CA GLU A 60 25.88 25.01 -2.90
C GLU A 60 25.32 26.28 -2.24
N ARG A 61 26.14 27.32 -2.10
CA ARG A 61 25.72 28.64 -1.58
C ARG A 61 25.24 29.61 -2.67
N GLY A 62 25.41 29.25 -3.95
CA GLY A 62 25.10 30.09 -5.10
C GLY A 62 23.79 29.70 -5.82
N PRO A 63 23.51 30.31 -6.97
CA PRO A 63 22.39 29.91 -7.82
C PRO A 63 22.47 28.43 -8.21
N LYS A 64 21.38 27.66 -8.06
CA LYS A 64 21.35 26.21 -8.33
C LYS A 64 21.95 25.79 -9.68
N LYS A 65 21.85 26.64 -10.72
CA LYS A 65 22.43 26.35 -12.05
C LYS A 65 23.96 26.17 -12.04
N TYR A 66 24.64 26.54 -10.96
CA TYR A 66 26.08 26.38 -10.78
C TYR A 66 26.42 25.31 -9.73
N LEU A 67 25.41 24.63 -9.17
CA LEU A 67 25.62 23.52 -8.25
C LEU A 67 26.04 22.29 -9.04
N ASN A 68 27.26 21.84 -8.78
CA ASN A 68 27.78 20.58 -9.29
C ASN A 68 27.88 19.60 -8.12
N ALA A 69 27.56 18.33 -8.37
CA ALA A 69 27.67 17.29 -7.37
C ALA A 69 28.02 15.93 -7.98
N VAL A 70 28.74 15.13 -7.19
CA VAL A 70 28.88 13.68 -7.39
C VAL A 70 28.52 12.96 -6.11
N GLU A 71 27.87 11.81 -6.25
CA GLU A 71 27.30 11.04 -5.15
C GLU A 71 27.51 9.55 -5.39
N ALA A 72 27.81 8.83 -4.31
CA ALA A 72 27.79 7.37 -4.31
C ALA A 72 27.33 6.84 -2.94
N GLY A 73 26.70 5.68 -2.96
CA GLY A 73 26.14 5.09 -1.75
C GLY A 73 25.45 3.76 -2.00
N TRP A 74 24.62 3.35 -1.04
CA TRP A 74 23.61 2.34 -1.25
C TRP A 74 22.23 2.91 -0.97
N HIS A 75 21.21 2.35 -1.64
CA HIS A 75 19.81 2.70 -1.42
C HIS A 75 18.90 1.48 -1.58
N ILE A 76 17.70 1.57 -1.01
CA ILE A 76 16.55 0.73 -1.36
C ILE A 76 15.50 1.71 -1.89
N ASP A 77 15.03 1.50 -3.12
CA ASP A 77 14.16 2.42 -3.84
C ASP A 77 13.27 1.63 -4.79
N ASP A 78 12.03 1.37 -4.36
CA ASP A 78 11.06 0.53 -5.09
C ASP A 78 10.56 1.17 -6.40
N GLN A 79 10.72 2.49 -6.54
CA GLN A 79 10.34 3.23 -7.73
C GLN A 79 11.41 3.14 -8.81
N LEU A 80 12.68 2.99 -8.42
CA LEU A 80 13.78 2.88 -9.36
C LEU A 80 14.12 1.43 -9.69
N GLU A 81 14.26 0.60 -8.66
CA GLU A 81 14.63 -0.81 -8.76
C GLU A 81 13.38 -1.61 -8.36
N ALA A 82 12.88 -2.49 -9.24
CA ALA A 82 11.61 -3.19 -9.04
C ALA A 82 11.69 -4.32 -7.99
N ASP A 83 12.48 -4.12 -6.93
CA ASP A 83 12.73 -5.02 -5.82
C ASP A 83 13.07 -4.26 -4.52
N ASP A 84 13.19 -4.99 -3.41
CA ASP A 84 13.40 -4.41 -2.07
C ASP A 84 14.87 -4.56 -1.60
N TYR A 85 15.81 -4.98 -2.44
CA TYR A 85 17.19 -5.22 -2.01
C TYR A 85 17.99 -3.90 -1.92
N PRO A 86 19.07 -3.81 -1.12
CA PRO A 86 19.96 -2.67 -1.18
C PRO A 86 20.76 -2.72 -2.49
N HIS A 87 20.72 -1.64 -3.27
CA HIS A 87 21.52 -1.48 -4.48
C HIS A 87 22.67 -0.52 -4.24
N PHE A 88 23.83 -0.80 -4.85
CA PHE A 88 24.88 0.20 -4.98
C PHE A 88 24.48 1.24 -6.01
N PHE A 89 24.52 2.52 -5.66
CA PHE A 89 24.12 3.58 -6.58
C PHE A 89 25.15 4.70 -6.72
N ILE A 90 25.06 5.39 -7.85
CA ILE A 90 25.76 6.64 -8.10
C ILE A 90 24.80 7.72 -8.62
N TYR A 91 25.14 8.98 -8.41
CA TYR A 91 24.45 10.13 -8.98
C TYR A 91 25.44 11.25 -9.32
N TRP A 92 25.08 12.12 -10.26
CA TRP A 92 25.83 13.35 -10.50
C TRP A 92 24.92 14.45 -11.08
N THR A 93 25.34 15.70 -10.95
CA THR A 93 24.70 16.84 -11.64
C THR A 93 25.72 17.95 -11.88
N SER A 94 25.52 18.77 -12.90
CA SER A 94 26.26 20.01 -13.14
C SER A 94 25.39 21.26 -13.18
N ASP A 95 24.07 21.12 -13.02
CA ASP A 95 23.12 22.24 -13.11
C ASP A 95 22.13 22.31 -11.94
N GLY A 96 22.52 21.72 -10.80
CA GLY A 96 21.69 21.67 -9.59
C GLY A 96 20.42 20.87 -9.82
N PHE A 97 20.59 19.69 -10.42
CA PHE A 97 19.58 18.69 -10.68
C PHE A 97 18.53 19.10 -11.71
N LYS A 98 18.68 20.21 -12.43
CA LYS A 98 17.58 20.76 -13.27
C LYS A 98 17.33 19.96 -14.54
N LYS A 99 18.38 19.77 -15.35
CA LYS A 99 18.36 18.96 -16.58
C LYS A 99 19.36 17.82 -16.51
N THR A 100 20.42 17.98 -15.70
CA THR A 100 21.44 16.95 -15.52
C THR A 100 21.20 16.21 -14.21
N GLY A 101 21.36 14.89 -14.29
CA GLY A 101 21.29 13.99 -13.15
C GLY A 101 20.16 12.99 -13.28
N CYS A 102 20.56 11.72 -13.32
CA CYS A 102 19.72 10.58 -13.03
C CYS A 102 20.60 9.48 -12.45
N GLN A 103 19.98 8.49 -11.80
CA GLN A 103 20.68 7.44 -11.07
C GLN A 103 21.45 6.50 -12.00
N ASN A 104 22.56 5.99 -11.50
CA ASN A 104 23.33 4.91 -12.11
C ASN A 104 23.77 5.23 -13.55
N MET A 105 23.71 4.24 -14.43
CA MET A 105 24.16 4.34 -15.82
C MET A 105 23.04 4.80 -16.77
N VAL A 106 21.89 5.24 -16.24
CA VAL A 106 20.75 5.72 -17.03
C VAL A 106 21.12 7.01 -17.79
N CYS A 107 21.95 7.86 -17.19
CA CYS A 107 22.46 9.09 -17.80
C CYS A 107 23.91 8.92 -18.24
N LYS A 108 24.24 9.45 -19.42
CA LYS A 108 25.63 9.56 -19.87
C LYS A 108 26.39 10.51 -18.94
N GLY A 109 27.45 10.06 -18.30
CA GLY A 109 28.29 10.91 -17.45
C GLY A 109 29.24 10.18 -16.52
N PHE A 110 29.01 8.89 -16.27
CA PHE A 110 29.96 8.03 -15.57
C PHE A 110 30.62 7.05 -16.56
N VAL A 111 31.93 6.86 -16.42
CA VAL A 111 32.70 5.87 -17.17
C VAL A 111 33.06 4.74 -16.23
N GLN A 112 32.33 3.63 -16.33
CA GLN A 112 32.61 2.42 -15.56
C GLN A 112 33.86 1.72 -16.08
N THR A 113 34.71 1.27 -15.15
CA THR A 113 35.93 0.50 -15.45
C THR A 113 35.98 -0.85 -14.76
N SER A 114 35.25 -1.02 -13.66
CA SER A 114 35.19 -2.30 -12.96
C SER A 114 34.34 -3.33 -13.70
N THR A 115 34.81 -4.58 -13.68
CA THR A 115 34.08 -5.77 -14.12
C THR A 115 33.41 -6.52 -12.97
N ARG A 116 33.62 -6.05 -11.73
CA ARG A 116 33.13 -6.69 -10.49
C ARG A 116 32.04 -5.88 -9.81
N VAL A 117 32.17 -4.56 -9.82
CA VAL A 117 31.23 -3.63 -9.19
C VAL A 117 30.63 -2.73 -10.25
N THR A 118 29.30 -2.74 -10.35
CA THR A 118 28.56 -1.91 -11.29
C THR A 118 27.50 -1.11 -10.54
N PRO A 119 27.30 0.18 -10.85
CA PRO A 119 26.13 0.91 -10.36
C PRO A 119 24.82 0.18 -10.73
N GLY A 120 23.88 0.14 -9.81
CA GLY A 120 22.62 -0.60 -9.90
C GLY A 120 22.73 -2.07 -9.48
N MET A 121 23.89 -2.58 -9.06
CA MET A 121 23.97 -3.97 -8.58
C MET A 121 23.36 -4.14 -7.20
N VAL A 122 22.70 -5.28 -7.00
CA VAL A 122 22.23 -5.75 -5.69
C VAL A 122 23.43 -6.01 -4.77
N LEU A 123 23.28 -5.61 -3.51
CA LEU A 123 24.23 -5.81 -2.43
C LEU A 123 23.65 -6.81 -1.41
N ASP A 124 24.54 -7.61 -0.81
CA ASP A 124 24.15 -8.45 0.33
C ASP A 124 23.92 -7.60 1.58
N ASN A 125 23.04 -8.07 2.47
CA ASN A 125 22.85 -7.44 3.77
C ASN A 125 24.15 -7.45 4.58
N LEU A 126 24.49 -6.33 5.22
CA LEU A 126 25.71 -6.13 6.01
C LEU A 126 27.01 -6.26 5.20
N VAL A 127 26.98 -5.99 3.88
CA VAL A 127 28.21 -5.81 3.10
C VAL A 127 28.83 -4.43 3.36
N GLU A 128 30.14 -4.37 3.53
CA GLU A 128 30.89 -3.12 3.70
C GLU A 128 31.16 -2.46 2.35
N LEU A 129 30.85 -1.17 2.24
CA LEU A 129 31.26 -0.29 1.16
C LEU A 129 32.33 0.67 1.68
N ALA A 130 33.58 0.49 1.27
CA ALA A 130 34.70 1.37 1.60
C ALA A 130 34.97 2.34 0.45
N LEU A 131 34.08 3.32 0.31
CA LEU A 131 34.08 4.22 -0.84
C LEU A 131 35.14 5.32 -0.70
N THR A 132 35.84 5.59 -1.80
CA THR A 132 36.72 6.75 -1.93
C THR A 132 36.39 7.51 -3.21
N ILE A 133 35.98 8.76 -3.05
CA ILE A 133 35.75 9.70 -4.17
C ILE A 133 36.84 10.76 -4.11
N TYR A 134 37.65 10.88 -5.15
CA TYR A 134 38.69 11.90 -5.20
C TYR A 134 38.98 12.38 -6.62
N ARG A 135 39.51 13.59 -6.73
CA ARG A 135 39.90 14.16 -8.02
C ARG A 135 41.32 13.74 -8.39
N ASP A 136 41.49 13.11 -9.54
CA ASP A 136 42.81 12.71 -10.04
C ASP A 136 43.62 13.89 -10.63
N LYS A 137 44.85 13.61 -11.04
CA LYS A 137 45.75 14.57 -11.69
C LYS A 137 45.27 15.06 -13.07
N PHE A 138 44.31 14.37 -13.68
CA PHE A 138 43.69 14.74 -14.95
C PHE A 138 42.39 15.54 -14.75
N SER A 139 42.03 15.81 -13.49
CA SER A 139 40.82 16.49 -13.01
C SER A 139 39.53 15.68 -13.12
N ASN A 140 39.61 14.36 -13.31
CA ASN A 140 38.45 13.47 -13.24
C ASN A 140 38.11 13.14 -11.79
N TRP A 141 36.82 12.99 -11.49
CA TRP A 141 36.38 12.51 -10.19
C TRP A 141 36.32 10.99 -10.21
N MET A 142 37.21 10.35 -9.49
CA MET A 142 37.39 8.91 -9.43
C MET A 142 36.54 8.30 -8.32
N LEU A 143 35.99 7.11 -8.55
CA LEU A 143 35.25 6.34 -7.56
C LEU A 143 35.88 4.96 -7.37
N TYR A 144 36.26 4.66 -6.13
CA TYR A 144 36.82 3.39 -5.70
C TYR A 144 35.97 2.76 -4.59
N ASN A 145 35.93 1.43 -4.55
CA ASN A 145 35.56 0.66 -3.36
C ASN A 145 36.77 -0.15 -2.92
N GLU A 146 37.34 0.17 -1.77
CA GLU A 146 38.68 -0.27 -1.34
C GLU A 146 39.75 0.02 -2.41
N ASN A 147 40.28 -1.04 -3.03
CA ASN A 147 41.29 -0.97 -4.09
C ASN A 147 40.70 -1.15 -5.50
N GLU A 148 39.40 -1.44 -5.61
CA GLU A 148 38.72 -1.66 -6.89
C GLU A 148 38.28 -0.31 -7.48
N ARG A 149 38.77 -0.02 -8.68
CA ARG A 149 38.35 1.17 -9.44
C ARG A 149 37.00 0.92 -10.11
N ILE A 150 35.94 1.42 -9.50
CA ILE A 150 34.58 1.32 -10.05
C ILE A 150 34.48 2.08 -11.38
N GLY A 151 34.94 3.33 -11.39
CA GLY A 151 34.87 4.19 -12.56
C GLY A 151 35.21 5.64 -12.24
N TYR A 152 34.77 6.56 -13.09
CA TYR A 152 35.01 8.00 -12.91
C TYR A 152 33.98 8.87 -13.64
N TRP A 153 33.78 10.09 -13.12
CA TRP A 153 33.08 11.18 -13.81
C TRP A 153 34.10 12.07 -14.53
N PRO A 154 34.02 12.20 -15.88
CA PRO A 154 34.92 13.07 -16.63
C PRO A 154 34.76 14.53 -16.26
N LYS A 155 35.86 15.30 -16.22
CA LYS A 155 35.81 16.73 -15.87
C LYS A 155 34.91 17.54 -16.79
N GLU A 156 34.77 17.13 -18.06
CA GLU A 156 34.05 17.84 -19.11
C GLU A 156 32.55 17.98 -18.84
N ILE A 157 31.98 17.14 -17.96
CA ILE A 157 30.55 17.19 -17.63
C ILE A 157 30.24 18.27 -16.58
N PHE A 158 31.26 18.78 -15.89
CA PHE A 158 31.13 19.77 -14.82
C PHE A 158 31.52 21.16 -15.30
N ASN A 159 30.77 22.17 -14.85
CA ASN A 159 31.04 23.56 -15.21
C ASN A 159 31.85 24.31 -14.14
N ASN A 160 31.91 23.80 -12.91
CA ASN A 160 32.60 24.48 -11.82
C ASN A 160 33.11 23.51 -10.72
N MET A 161 33.38 22.23 -11.04
CA MET A 161 33.78 21.22 -10.05
C MET A 161 35.26 20.82 -10.16
N ALA A 162 36.13 21.83 -10.20
CA ALA A 162 37.58 21.58 -10.12
C ALA A 162 38.01 21.19 -8.70
N ASP A 163 37.25 21.55 -7.68
CA ASP A 163 37.40 21.13 -6.29
C ASP A 163 36.00 21.05 -5.69
N CYS A 164 35.85 20.55 -4.46
CA CYS A 164 34.58 20.67 -3.73
C CYS A 164 34.72 21.63 -2.54
N SER A 165 33.65 22.36 -2.26
CA SER A 165 33.54 23.28 -1.10
C SER A 165 32.78 22.64 0.06
N GLN A 166 32.03 21.58 -0.20
CA GLN A 166 31.31 20.84 0.82
C GLN A 166 31.35 19.34 0.53
N VAL A 167 31.47 18.56 1.61
CA VAL A 167 31.25 17.12 1.65
C VAL A 167 30.07 16.87 2.58
N GLN A 168 29.09 16.08 2.17
CA GLN A 168 27.99 15.65 3.04
C GLN A 168 27.96 14.12 3.13
N ILE A 169 27.82 13.62 4.35
CA ILE A 169 27.83 12.19 4.68
C ILE A 169 26.65 11.90 5.59
N GLY A 170 25.91 10.83 5.32
CA GLY A 170 24.83 10.37 6.20
C GLY A 170 23.72 9.69 5.44
N GLY A 171 22.54 9.66 6.07
CA GLY A 171 21.36 9.04 5.50
C GLY A 171 20.38 10.04 4.88
N ASN A 172 19.69 9.57 3.85
CA ASN A 172 18.54 10.24 3.26
C ASN A 172 17.41 9.24 3.14
N VAL A 173 16.20 9.70 3.40
CA VAL A 173 14.98 8.96 3.10
C VAL A 173 14.03 9.81 2.30
N TYR A 174 13.14 9.16 1.58
CA TYR A 174 11.98 9.81 1.02
C TYR A 174 10.75 8.92 1.17
N SER A 175 9.59 9.55 1.13
CA SER A 175 8.30 8.88 1.06
C SER A 175 7.29 9.78 0.37
N GLN A 176 6.16 9.25 -0.08
CA GLN A 176 5.03 10.14 -0.35
C GLN A 176 4.63 10.94 0.90
N ILE A 177 4.07 12.14 0.73
CA ILE A 177 3.74 13.07 1.81
C ILE A 177 2.86 12.41 2.89
N ASN A 178 1.93 11.57 2.44
CA ASN A 178 0.96 10.86 3.28
C ASN A 178 1.47 9.52 3.84
N LEU A 179 2.65 9.06 3.39
CA LEU A 179 3.28 7.88 3.94
C LEU A 179 4.19 8.23 5.12
N PRO A 180 4.41 7.30 6.06
CA PRO A 180 5.45 7.47 7.05
C PRO A 180 6.81 7.58 6.35
N SER A 181 7.75 8.25 6.98
CA SER A 181 9.12 8.26 6.53
C SER A 181 9.77 6.93 6.91
N PRO A 182 10.47 6.24 5.99
CA PRO A 182 10.98 4.90 6.22
C PRO A 182 12.16 4.87 7.21
N PRO A 183 12.54 3.68 7.72
CA PRO A 183 13.78 3.53 8.48
C PRO A 183 15.01 3.97 7.68
N MET A 184 15.99 4.54 8.40
CA MET A 184 17.26 5.02 7.84
C MET A 184 18.45 4.23 8.43
N GLY A 185 19.44 3.92 7.59
CA GLY A 185 20.64 3.19 8.02
C GLY A 185 20.28 1.75 8.43
N SER A 186 20.47 1.40 9.70
CA SER A 186 20.08 0.09 10.25
C SER A 186 18.61 0.02 10.68
N GLY A 187 17.87 1.12 10.58
CA GLY A 187 16.52 1.25 11.15
C GLY A 187 16.49 1.43 12.67
N VAL A 188 17.65 1.58 13.32
CA VAL A 188 17.75 1.86 14.75
C VAL A 188 18.50 3.16 14.99
N LEU A 189 18.01 3.96 15.94
CA LEU A 189 18.53 5.29 16.22
C LEU A 189 20.03 5.23 16.59
N ASN A 190 20.84 6.01 15.87
CA ASN A 190 22.29 6.15 16.10
C ASN A 190 23.09 4.83 16.09
N GLN A 191 22.64 3.79 15.37
CA GLN A 191 23.35 2.51 15.30
C GLN A 191 24.09 2.28 13.99
N ALA A 192 23.62 2.82 12.87
CA ALA A 192 24.40 2.77 11.64
C ALA A 192 25.59 3.72 11.78
N LYS A 193 26.71 3.37 11.14
CA LYS A 193 27.91 4.20 11.18
C LYS A 193 28.61 4.32 9.83
N PHE A 194 29.23 5.48 9.64
CA PHE A 194 30.38 5.65 8.76
C PHE A 194 31.65 5.59 9.62
N ASP A 195 32.63 4.83 9.16
CA ASP A 195 33.92 4.59 9.79
C ASP A 195 35.06 4.98 8.85
N LYS A 196 36.24 5.27 9.38
CA LYS A 196 37.43 5.70 8.61
C LYS A 196 37.13 6.91 7.71
N VAL A 197 36.43 7.91 8.25
CA VAL A 197 36.05 9.11 7.50
C VAL A 197 37.23 10.07 7.39
N PHE A 198 37.73 10.29 6.18
CA PHE A 198 38.85 11.19 5.90
C PHE A 198 38.55 12.13 4.74
N ILE A 199 39.07 13.35 4.81
CA ILE A 199 39.11 14.30 3.71
C ILE A 199 40.37 14.06 2.88
N ILE A 200 40.30 14.29 1.57
CA ILE A 200 41.44 14.18 0.68
C ILE A 200 41.85 15.58 0.22
N ASP A 201 43.12 15.91 0.45
CA ASP A 201 43.73 17.18 0.08
C ASP A 201 44.30 17.16 -1.34
N GLY A 202 44.78 18.31 -1.83
CA GLY A 202 45.20 18.48 -3.22
C GLY A 202 46.44 17.67 -3.63
N ASP A 203 47.21 17.21 -2.64
CA ASP A 203 48.34 16.29 -2.82
C ASP A 203 47.92 14.81 -2.79
N GLY A 204 46.64 14.53 -2.54
CA GLY A 204 46.08 13.18 -2.43
C GLY A 204 46.20 12.56 -1.04
N SER A 205 46.76 13.27 -0.05
CA SER A 205 46.85 12.78 1.33
C SER A 205 45.48 12.73 1.99
N LYS A 206 45.28 11.75 2.89
CA LYS A 206 44.09 11.64 3.73
C LYS A 206 44.33 12.41 5.03
N THR A 207 43.49 13.40 5.31
CA THR A 207 43.52 14.20 6.52
C THR A 207 42.25 14.01 7.35
N LYS A 208 42.37 14.23 8.66
CA LYS A 208 41.23 14.14 9.59
C LYS A 208 40.19 15.20 9.25
N VAL A 209 38.92 14.89 9.52
CA VAL A 209 37.82 15.84 9.35
C VAL A 209 38.06 17.06 10.24
N PRO A 210 38.06 18.30 9.70
CA PRO A 210 38.17 19.52 10.50
C PRO A 210 36.89 19.71 11.35
N VAL A 211 36.97 19.40 12.64
CA VAL A 211 35.82 19.36 13.55
C VAL A 211 35.16 20.73 13.73
N ASP A 212 35.90 21.81 13.54
CA ASP A 212 35.42 23.21 13.56
C ASP A 212 34.60 23.59 12.31
N LYS A 213 34.59 22.74 11.28
CA LYS A 213 33.92 23.00 10.00
C LYS A 213 32.73 22.10 9.71
N ILE A 214 32.25 21.37 10.71
CA ILE A 214 31.11 20.46 10.57
C ILE A 214 29.80 21.15 10.97
N ILE A 215 28.74 20.82 10.26
CA ILE A 215 27.35 21.19 10.58
C ILE A 215 26.52 19.92 10.54
N THR A 216 25.87 19.57 11.64
CA THR A 216 24.87 18.49 11.67
C THR A 216 23.55 19.01 11.13
N TYR A 217 22.96 18.28 10.18
CA TYR A 217 21.65 18.58 9.64
C TYR A 217 20.72 17.39 9.87
N ASN A 218 19.65 17.66 10.63
CA ASN A 218 18.55 16.75 10.91
C ASN A 218 17.26 17.56 10.85
N ASP A 219 16.36 17.22 9.94
CA ASP A 219 15.15 17.99 9.67
C ASP A 219 13.91 17.55 10.46
N LEU A 220 13.96 16.38 11.12
CA LEU A 220 12.86 15.85 11.94
C LEU A 220 13.15 15.78 13.44
N GLY A 221 14.39 16.00 13.85
CA GLY A 221 14.80 15.92 15.25
C GLY A 221 15.30 14.52 15.65
N GLU A 222 15.96 14.46 16.81
CA GLU A 222 16.73 13.29 17.25
C GLU A 222 15.88 12.09 17.68
N ASP A 223 14.57 12.28 17.85
CA ASP A 223 13.64 11.20 18.21
C ASP A 223 13.34 10.25 17.03
N TYR A 224 13.58 10.70 15.79
CA TYR A 224 13.23 9.94 14.57
C TYR A 224 14.44 9.51 13.77
N TYR A 225 15.36 10.45 13.53
CA TYR A 225 16.66 10.16 12.92
C TYR A 225 17.73 10.81 13.75
N GLY A 226 18.78 10.07 14.05
CA GLY A 226 19.93 10.59 14.77
C GLY A 226 21.10 10.84 13.83
N VAL A 227 21.95 11.80 14.20
CA VAL A 227 23.26 12.02 13.57
C VAL A 227 24.25 12.48 14.64
N LEU A 228 25.25 11.66 14.93
CA LEU A 228 26.22 11.87 16.01
C LEU A 228 27.65 11.77 15.46
N PRO A 229 28.31 12.90 15.13
CA PRO A 229 29.70 12.90 14.71
C PRO A 229 30.64 12.59 15.88
N ASN A 230 31.63 11.71 15.65
CA ASN A 230 32.71 11.36 16.58
C ASN A 230 34.04 11.28 15.81
N PHE A 231 34.44 12.41 15.23
CA PHE A 231 35.62 12.49 14.36
C PHE A 231 36.96 12.47 15.10
N ASP A 232 36.97 12.51 16.44
CA ASP A 232 38.16 12.15 17.20
C ASP A 232 38.57 10.70 16.92
N ASN A 233 37.57 9.84 16.68
CA ASN A 233 37.70 8.45 16.26
C ASN A 233 37.38 8.24 14.78
N ASP A 234 37.40 9.30 13.96
CA ASP A 234 37.13 9.23 12.51
C ASP A 234 35.78 8.57 12.14
N THR A 235 34.77 8.67 13.03
CA THR A 235 33.46 8.00 12.90
C THR A 235 32.28 8.96 12.92
N LEU A 236 31.16 8.53 12.34
CA LEU A 236 29.87 9.20 12.37
C LEU A 236 28.76 8.15 12.58
N TYR A 237 27.95 8.29 13.61
CA TYR A 237 26.75 7.48 13.80
C TYR A 237 25.53 8.19 13.22
N TYR A 238 24.60 7.43 12.64
CA TYR A 238 23.38 7.95 12.07
C TYR A 238 22.28 6.87 12.03
N GLY A 239 21.10 7.27 11.56
CA GLY A 239 19.98 6.37 11.30
C GLY A 239 18.90 6.48 12.36
N GLY A 240 17.83 5.71 12.16
CA GLY A 240 16.65 5.79 13.01
C GLY A 240 15.48 5.00 12.44
N PRO A 241 14.44 4.75 13.26
CA PRO A 241 13.31 3.91 12.89
C PRO A 241 12.42 4.50 11.80
N GLY A 242 12.55 5.79 11.51
CA GLY A 242 11.63 6.51 10.64
C GLY A 242 10.84 7.56 11.41
N ALA A 243 10.35 8.58 10.70
CA ALA A 243 9.31 9.46 11.20
C ALA A 243 8.01 9.19 10.47
N GLY A 244 7.08 8.50 11.12
CA GLY A 244 5.69 8.67 10.72
C GLY A 244 5.34 10.15 10.85
N ASN A 245 4.82 10.82 9.82
CA ASN A 245 3.40 11.14 9.96
C ASN A 245 2.59 9.90 10.36
N ASN A 246 2.78 9.53 11.62
CA ASN A 246 2.01 8.65 12.46
C ASN A 246 2.48 8.92 13.91
N THR A 247 2.59 10.18 14.31
CA THR A 247 1.54 10.54 15.23
C THR A 247 0.32 10.87 14.37
N TYR A 248 -0.53 9.87 14.12
CA TYR A 248 -1.90 10.13 14.59
C TYR A 248 -1.67 10.65 16.00
N ASP A 249 -2.13 11.86 16.33
CA ASP A 249 -1.90 12.52 17.62
C ASP A 249 -2.52 11.66 18.72
N LEU A 250 -1.92 10.49 18.93
CA LEU A 250 -2.34 9.37 19.72
C LEU A 250 -1.54 9.59 20.97
N SER A 251 -2.28 9.94 22.00
CA SER A 251 -1.79 9.80 23.35
C SER A 251 -1.17 8.41 23.53
N ALA A 252 -0.22 8.30 24.46
CA ALA A 252 0.35 7.00 24.83
C ALA A 252 -0.73 5.97 25.25
N GLU A 253 -1.93 6.42 25.61
CA GLU A 253 -3.06 5.53 25.91
C GLU A 253 -3.71 4.98 24.64
N GLU A 254 -3.97 5.82 23.63
CA GLU A 254 -4.52 5.37 22.34
C GLU A 254 -3.57 4.41 21.63
N ASP A 255 -2.25 4.64 21.75
CA ASP A 255 -1.23 3.75 21.22
C ASP A 255 -1.27 2.36 21.87
N ARG A 256 -1.35 2.32 23.21
CA ARG A 256 -1.51 1.05 23.96
C ARG A 256 -2.81 0.35 23.64
N GLU A 257 -3.90 1.09 23.42
CA GLU A 257 -5.18 0.51 23.04
C GLU A 257 -5.08 -0.17 21.66
N LEU A 258 -4.46 0.49 20.69
CA LEU A 258 -4.20 -0.07 19.37
C LEU A 258 -3.33 -1.34 19.46
N GLU A 259 -2.28 -1.34 20.28
CA GLU A 259 -1.45 -2.54 20.49
C GLU A 259 -2.24 -3.70 21.08
N ARG A 260 -3.11 -3.45 22.06
CA ARG A 260 -4.00 -4.47 22.65
C ARG A 260 -4.98 -5.03 21.62
N GLU A 261 -5.53 -4.16 20.77
CA GLU A 261 -6.43 -4.59 19.69
C GLU A 261 -5.68 -5.42 18.65
N LEU A 262 -4.48 -5.00 18.27
CA LEU A 262 -3.63 -5.70 17.31
C LEU A 262 -3.27 -7.11 17.80
N GLN A 263 -2.95 -7.26 19.09
CA GLN A 263 -2.73 -8.57 19.73
C GLN A 263 -3.97 -9.45 19.74
N THR A 264 -5.16 -8.84 19.79
CA THR A 264 -6.43 -9.59 19.75
C THR A 264 -6.71 -10.10 18.33
N LEU A 265 -6.44 -9.30 17.31
CA LEU A 265 -6.67 -9.63 15.89
C LEU A 265 -5.61 -10.59 15.32
N ASN A 266 -4.34 -10.35 15.61
CA ASN A 266 -3.24 -11.18 15.13
C ASN A 266 -3.05 -12.39 16.04
N LYS A 267 -3.77 -13.47 15.69
CA LYS A 267 -3.76 -14.72 16.44
C LYS A 267 -2.43 -15.47 16.30
N PRO A 268 -2.07 -16.30 17.30
CA PRO A 268 -0.94 -17.21 17.18
C PRO A 268 -1.06 -18.08 15.92
N PHE A 269 0.01 -18.13 15.14
CA PHE A 269 0.05 -18.81 13.85
C PHE A 269 0.98 -20.02 13.87
N VAL A 270 0.63 -21.05 13.10
CA VAL A 270 1.46 -22.24 12.90
C VAL A 270 2.56 -21.97 11.87
N LYS A 271 2.27 -21.13 10.89
CA LYS A 271 3.19 -20.75 9.81
C LYS A 271 2.84 -19.35 9.31
N SER A 272 3.84 -18.58 8.92
CA SER A 272 3.66 -17.30 8.26
C SER A 272 4.40 -17.28 6.92
N PHE A 273 3.90 -16.53 5.95
CA PHE A 273 4.57 -16.29 4.68
C PHE A 273 4.14 -14.95 4.08
N LYS A 274 5.01 -14.35 3.27
CA LYS A 274 4.67 -13.18 2.47
C LYS A 274 4.29 -13.58 1.04
N ASP A 275 3.40 -12.82 0.42
CA ASP A 275 3.22 -12.88 -1.05
C ASP A 275 4.29 -12.04 -1.77
N LYS A 276 4.18 -11.96 -3.10
CA LYS A 276 5.11 -11.18 -3.93
C LYS A 276 4.96 -9.65 -3.78
N TYR A 277 3.97 -9.19 -3.01
CA TYR A 277 3.67 -7.79 -2.75
C TYR A 277 4.07 -7.39 -1.32
N GLY A 278 4.77 -8.27 -0.59
CA GLY A 278 5.19 -8.02 0.78
C GLY A 278 4.09 -8.21 1.84
N ILE A 279 2.85 -8.52 1.45
CA ILE A 279 1.74 -8.74 2.39
C ILE A 279 1.97 -10.04 3.15
N THR A 280 1.90 -9.97 4.48
CA THR A 280 2.10 -11.12 5.37
C THR A 280 0.78 -11.85 5.62
N TYR A 281 0.81 -13.18 5.46
CA TYR A 281 -0.29 -14.08 5.74
C TYR A 281 0.10 -15.10 6.80
N ASP A 282 -0.80 -15.31 7.75
CA ASP A 282 -0.65 -16.19 8.88
C ASP A 282 -1.60 -17.37 8.77
N CYS A 283 -1.04 -18.58 8.87
CA CYS A 283 -1.80 -19.81 8.99
C CYS A 283 -2.21 -19.99 10.44
N VAL A 284 -3.42 -19.58 10.77
CA VAL A 284 -3.98 -19.63 12.12
C VAL A 284 -4.78 -20.91 12.29
N ASP A 285 -4.69 -21.55 13.46
CA ASP A 285 -5.53 -22.71 13.78
C ASP A 285 -7.01 -22.34 13.58
N ILE A 286 -7.75 -23.22 12.91
CA ILE A 286 -9.12 -22.93 12.49
C ILE A 286 -10.07 -22.58 13.65
N TYR A 287 -9.81 -23.05 14.87
CA TYR A 287 -10.59 -22.76 16.06
C TYR A 287 -10.11 -21.53 16.84
N ASN A 288 -8.94 -20.98 16.50
CA ASN A 288 -8.34 -19.84 17.19
C ASN A 288 -8.41 -18.53 16.39
N GLN A 289 -9.09 -18.53 15.24
CA GLN A 289 -9.25 -17.35 14.39
C GLN A 289 -10.05 -16.21 15.08
N PRO A 290 -9.89 -14.94 14.64
CA PRO A 290 -10.50 -13.76 15.28
C PRO A 290 -12.02 -13.81 15.43
N ALA A 291 -12.72 -14.56 14.57
CA ALA A 291 -14.17 -14.69 14.61
C ALA A 291 -14.70 -15.16 15.98
N PHE A 292 -13.97 -16.03 16.68
CA PHE A 292 -14.41 -16.60 17.96
C PHE A 292 -14.27 -15.68 19.16
N ASP A 293 -13.62 -14.52 18.98
CA ASP A 293 -13.66 -13.45 19.98
C ASP A 293 -15.02 -12.73 20.01
N HIS A 294 -15.88 -12.96 19.01
CA HIS A 294 -17.22 -12.42 19.01
C HIS A 294 -18.05 -13.05 20.15
N PRO A 295 -18.71 -12.27 21.03
CA PRO A 295 -19.41 -12.81 22.19
C PRO A 295 -20.46 -13.88 21.85
N LEU A 296 -21.14 -13.74 20.71
CA LEU A 296 -22.17 -14.69 20.24
C LEU A 296 -21.59 -15.97 19.63
N LEU A 297 -20.27 -16.06 19.40
CA LEU A 297 -19.63 -17.16 18.67
C LEU A 297 -18.73 -18.06 19.53
N LYS A 298 -18.60 -17.81 20.84
CA LYS A 298 -17.69 -18.57 21.73
C LYS A 298 -17.87 -20.10 21.69
N ASN A 299 -19.09 -20.58 21.46
CA ASN A 299 -19.44 -22.00 21.38
C ASN A 299 -20.00 -22.39 20.01
N HIS A 300 -19.67 -21.63 18.96
CA HIS A 300 -20.20 -21.87 17.62
C HIS A 300 -19.62 -23.17 17.04
N THR A 301 -20.50 -24.01 16.45
CA THR A 301 -20.08 -25.25 15.80
C THR A 301 -19.61 -24.97 14.38
N LEU A 302 -18.37 -25.33 14.09
CA LEU A 302 -17.72 -24.95 12.85
C LEU A 302 -18.30 -25.68 11.62
N GLN A 303 -18.64 -24.92 10.58
CA GLN A 303 -19.12 -25.43 9.30
C GLN A 303 -18.03 -25.38 8.21
N MET A 304 -17.45 -26.53 7.86
CA MET A 304 -16.39 -26.62 6.83
C MET A 304 -16.91 -26.52 5.38
N LYS A 305 -18.18 -26.82 5.15
CA LYS A 305 -18.82 -26.77 3.83
C LYS A 305 -20.32 -26.62 3.98
N ALA A 306 -20.96 -26.11 2.94
CA ALA A 306 -22.42 -26.15 2.85
C ALA A 306 -22.93 -27.60 2.78
N THR A 307 -24.10 -27.83 3.35
CA THR A 307 -24.80 -29.12 3.30
C THR A 307 -25.26 -29.43 1.88
N ARG A 308 -25.59 -28.39 1.11
CA ARG A 308 -25.98 -28.49 -0.30
C ARG A 308 -25.48 -27.26 -1.06
N LEU A 309 -24.70 -27.49 -2.10
CA LEU A 309 -24.31 -26.43 -3.04
C LEU A 309 -25.53 -26.01 -3.89
N PRO A 310 -25.63 -24.72 -4.28
CA PRO A 310 -26.66 -24.25 -5.19
C PRO A 310 -26.65 -25.02 -6.51
N LYS A 311 -27.84 -25.25 -7.07
CA LYS A 311 -27.97 -25.92 -8.37
C LYS A 311 -27.83 -24.91 -9.50
N TYR A 312 -26.67 -24.93 -10.16
CA TYR A 312 -26.46 -24.19 -11.40
C TYR A 312 -26.83 -25.08 -12.59
N ASN A 313 -27.87 -24.71 -13.35
CA ASN A 313 -28.26 -25.38 -14.60
C ASN A 313 -27.38 -24.94 -15.79
N ASP A 314 -26.06 -24.86 -15.60
CA ASP A 314 -25.14 -24.43 -16.65
C ASP A 314 -24.29 -25.61 -17.13
N ASN A 315 -24.59 -26.10 -18.34
CA ASN A 315 -23.77 -27.05 -19.11
C ASN A 315 -22.55 -26.38 -19.76
N THR A 316 -22.20 -25.16 -19.36
CA THR A 316 -21.10 -24.40 -19.94
C THR A 316 -19.79 -24.75 -19.24
N ASN A 317 -18.77 -25.13 -20.02
CA ASN A 317 -17.41 -25.31 -19.53
C ASN A 317 -16.97 -24.03 -18.82
N ARG A 318 -16.98 -24.00 -17.48
CA ARG A 318 -16.34 -22.93 -16.71
C ARG A 318 -14.90 -22.85 -17.20
N PRO A 319 -14.42 -21.71 -17.74
CA PRO A 319 -13.00 -21.55 -17.95
C PRO A 319 -12.37 -21.74 -16.58
N SER A 320 -11.65 -22.85 -16.39
CA SER A 320 -10.98 -23.09 -15.11
C SER A 320 -10.08 -21.89 -14.89
N THR A 321 -10.30 -21.15 -13.81
CA THR A 321 -9.37 -20.14 -13.34
C THR A 321 -8.10 -20.86 -12.91
N LYS A 322 -7.26 -21.24 -13.89
CA LYS A 322 -5.88 -21.69 -13.72
C LYS A 322 -5.05 -20.47 -13.34
N GLY A 323 -5.38 -19.90 -12.18
CA GLY A 323 -4.62 -18.90 -11.49
C GLY A 323 -3.82 -19.57 -10.38
N SER A 324 -2.55 -19.21 -10.25
CA SER A 324 -1.78 -19.57 -9.07
C SER A 324 -2.28 -18.75 -7.88
N PHE A 325 -3.24 -19.28 -7.13
CA PHE A 325 -3.50 -18.77 -5.78
C PHE A 325 -2.22 -18.87 -4.93
N PRO A 326 -2.05 -18.02 -3.89
CA PRO A 326 -0.89 -18.06 -3.01
C PRO A 326 -0.62 -19.44 -2.39
N LYS A 327 0.54 -19.57 -1.73
CA LYS A 327 0.89 -20.75 -0.92
C LYS A 327 -0.30 -21.14 -0.02
N ARG A 328 -0.63 -22.43 -0.02
CA ARG A 328 -1.71 -22.98 0.82
C ARG A 328 -1.24 -23.15 2.26
N CYS A 329 -2.09 -22.79 3.22
CA CYS A 329 -1.89 -23.11 4.63
C CYS A 329 -2.05 -24.62 4.93
N PRO A 330 -1.37 -25.16 5.95
CA PRO A 330 -1.52 -26.57 6.36
C PRO A 330 -2.96 -26.96 6.71
N THR A 331 -3.30 -28.24 6.57
CA THR A 331 -4.61 -28.76 7.01
C THR A 331 -4.85 -28.44 8.48
N GLY A 332 -6.08 -28.03 8.82
CA GLY A 332 -6.44 -27.61 10.18
C GLY A 332 -6.22 -26.11 10.45
N THR A 333 -5.68 -25.37 9.47
CA THR A 333 -5.44 -23.92 9.58
C THR A 333 -6.14 -23.15 8.46
N VAL A 334 -6.38 -21.86 8.70
CA VAL A 334 -6.92 -20.89 7.75
C VAL A 334 -5.88 -19.82 7.47
N VAL A 335 -5.90 -19.25 6.26
CA VAL A 335 -4.95 -18.20 5.87
C VAL A 335 -5.52 -16.83 6.24
N ILE A 336 -4.89 -16.08 7.13
CA ILE A 336 -5.39 -14.76 7.55
C ILE A 336 -4.36 -13.71 7.12
N ARG A 337 -4.79 -12.64 6.44
CA ARG A 337 -3.91 -11.48 6.23
C ARG A 337 -3.62 -10.84 7.58
N ARG A 338 -2.34 -10.72 7.94
CA ARG A 338 -1.91 -10.06 9.18
C ARG A 338 -2.33 -8.60 9.15
N THR A 339 -2.96 -8.14 10.22
CA THR A 339 -3.34 -6.74 10.39
C THR A 339 -2.14 -5.97 10.95
N THR A 340 -1.74 -4.89 10.28
CA THR A 340 -0.72 -3.96 10.80
C THR A 340 -1.36 -2.86 11.65
N LYS A 341 -0.55 -2.15 12.43
CA LYS A 341 -1.03 -1.02 13.24
C LYS A 341 -1.59 0.07 12.33
N GLU A 342 -0.93 0.28 11.20
CA GLU A 342 -1.34 1.22 10.16
C GLU A 342 -2.69 0.79 9.53
N ASP A 343 -2.92 -0.50 9.30
CA ASP A 343 -4.20 -1.01 8.81
C ASP A 343 -5.33 -0.66 9.79
N LEU A 344 -5.12 -0.83 11.09
CA LEU A 344 -6.11 -0.49 12.12
C LEU A 344 -6.44 0.99 12.12
N ILE A 345 -5.42 1.84 12.02
CA ILE A 345 -5.67 3.27 12.14
C ILE A 345 -6.29 3.82 10.85
N ARG A 346 -5.89 3.31 9.68
CA ARG A 346 -6.60 3.55 8.42
C ARG A 346 -8.06 3.09 8.51
N ALA A 347 -8.32 1.90 9.04
CA ALA A 347 -9.67 1.39 9.24
C ALA A 347 -10.51 2.27 10.18
N ARG A 348 -9.95 2.75 11.29
CA ARG A 348 -10.61 3.69 12.22
C ARG A 348 -10.91 5.03 11.55
N LYS A 349 -9.93 5.63 10.88
CA LYS A 349 -10.10 6.91 10.15
C LYS A 349 -11.16 6.78 9.06
N TYR A 350 -11.11 5.71 8.28
CA TYR A 350 -12.08 5.40 7.24
C TYR A 350 -13.48 5.20 7.85
N ALA A 351 -13.59 4.43 8.94
CA ALA A 351 -14.86 4.23 9.65
C ALA A 351 -15.45 5.55 10.14
N HIS A 352 -14.66 6.45 10.75
CA HIS A 352 -15.14 7.78 11.14
C HIS A 352 -15.64 8.62 9.94
N GLN A 353 -15.01 8.47 8.77
CA GLN A 353 -15.40 9.18 7.54
C GLN A 353 -16.62 8.55 6.84
N THR A 354 -16.84 7.24 6.98
CA THR A 354 -17.84 6.48 6.18
C THR A 354 -18.92 5.76 6.99
N GLN A 355 -18.89 5.77 8.33
CA GLN A 355 -19.85 5.05 9.20
C GLN A 355 -21.31 5.46 8.96
N SER A 356 -21.57 6.69 8.52
CA SER A 356 -22.93 7.13 8.15
C SER A 356 -23.34 6.75 6.71
N ARG A 357 -22.43 6.19 5.90
CA ARG A 357 -22.48 6.24 4.42
C ARG A 357 -22.49 4.88 3.70
N MET A 358 -22.22 3.74 4.36
CA MET A 358 -22.24 2.40 3.74
C MET A 358 -23.64 1.79 3.50
N GLN A 359 -24.69 2.61 3.38
CA GLN A 359 -26.07 2.15 3.44
C GLN A 359 -26.60 1.74 2.05
N PRO A 360 -27.34 0.62 1.94
CA PRO A 360 -28.18 0.33 0.77
C PRO A 360 -29.31 1.36 0.62
N LEU A 361 -29.75 1.54 -0.61
CA LEU A 361 -30.24 2.81 -1.18
C LEU A 361 -31.64 3.27 -0.74
N GLU A 362 -32.34 2.59 0.17
CA GLU A 362 -33.64 3.09 0.65
C GLU A 362 -33.52 4.05 1.86
N ALA A 363 -32.30 4.31 2.37
CA ALA A 363 -32.06 5.16 3.55
C ALA A 363 -31.33 6.51 3.30
N GLN A 364 -31.05 6.89 2.05
CA GLN A 364 -30.38 8.16 1.73
C GLN A 364 -31.21 9.02 0.77
N GLN A 365 -32.02 9.91 1.35
CA GLN A 365 -32.19 11.23 0.73
C GLN A 365 -30.79 11.88 0.69
N MET A 366 -30.45 12.49 -0.45
CA MET A 366 -29.21 13.22 -0.70
C MET A 366 -28.80 14.07 0.51
N ALA A 367 -27.92 13.55 1.35
CA ALA A 367 -27.31 14.32 2.42
C ALA A 367 -25.98 14.83 1.89
N ASP A 368 -26.07 15.99 1.26
CA ASP A 368 -24.93 16.86 0.96
C ASP A 368 -24.28 17.27 2.29
N VAL A 369 -23.19 16.60 2.70
CA VAL A 369 -22.44 16.98 3.90
C VAL A 369 -20.94 16.82 3.69
N SER A 370 -20.27 17.96 3.80
CA SER A 370 -18.86 18.23 4.12
C SER A 370 -17.87 17.06 3.95
N GLY A 371 -17.25 16.95 2.77
CA GLY A 371 -15.98 16.23 2.60
C GLY A 371 -15.90 15.17 1.49
N GLY A 372 -17.00 14.78 0.85
CA GLY A 372 -16.98 13.86 -0.31
C GLY A 372 -18.35 13.30 -0.70
N ALA A 373 -18.48 12.80 -1.93
CA ALA A 373 -19.68 12.19 -2.50
C ALA A 373 -19.46 10.70 -2.84
N PHE A 374 -20.51 9.89 -2.65
CA PHE A 374 -20.58 8.52 -3.16
C PHE A 374 -21.41 8.54 -4.43
N HIS A 375 -20.97 7.81 -5.45
CA HIS A 375 -21.73 7.60 -6.67
C HIS A 375 -21.85 6.11 -6.95
N TYR A 376 -22.95 5.70 -7.58
CA TYR A 376 -23.27 4.30 -7.79
C TYR A 376 -23.80 4.03 -9.19
N ALA A 377 -23.54 2.83 -9.67
CA ALA A 377 -24.21 2.27 -10.84
C ALA A 377 -24.54 0.81 -10.53
N ARG A 378 -25.78 0.58 -10.10
CA ARG A 378 -26.25 -0.71 -9.58
C ARG A 378 -27.54 -1.17 -10.25
N VAL A 379 -27.74 -2.47 -10.30
CA VAL A 379 -29.07 -3.07 -10.43
C VAL A 379 -29.58 -3.40 -9.03
N SER A 380 -30.82 -3.05 -8.77
CA SER A 380 -31.55 -3.40 -7.54
C SER A 380 -32.70 -4.33 -7.86
N ILE A 381 -32.77 -5.42 -7.12
CA ILE A 381 -33.78 -6.46 -7.27
C ILE A 381 -34.47 -6.61 -5.91
N GLU A 382 -35.65 -6.02 -5.82
CA GLU A 382 -36.49 -6.11 -4.63
C GLU A 382 -37.33 -7.38 -4.67
N ALA A 383 -37.60 -7.95 -3.50
CA ALA A 383 -38.54 -9.05 -3.39
C ALA A 383 -39.99 -8.56 -3.52
N GLY A 384 -40.29 -7.31 -3.14
CA GLY A 384 -41.66 -6.79 -3.08
C GLY A 384 -42.58 -7.72 -2.28
N ASN A 385 -43.74 -8.05 -2.88
CA ASN A 385 -44.67 -9.10 -2.41
C ASN A 385 -44.27 -10.52 -2.87
N GLY A 386 -43.22 -10.65 -3.67
CA GLY A 386 -42.71 -11.90 -4.24
C GLY A 386 -41.83 -12.73 -3.27
N PRO A 387 -41.22 -13.81 -3.78
CA PRO A 387 -40.41 -14.71 -2.98
C PRO A 387 -39.17 -14.00 -2.43
N LYS A 388 -38.90 -14.18 -1.13
CA LYS A 388 -37.68 -13.69 -0.50
C LYS A 388 -36.44 -14.43 -1.03
N TYR A 389 -35.30 -13.74 -1.06
CA TYR A 389 -34.06 -14.30 -1.59
C TYR A 389 -33.24 -14.95 -0.49
N TYR A 390 -32.69 -16.13 -0.77
CA TYR A 390 -31.83 -16.89 0.14
C TYR A 390 -30.40 -16.99 -0.38
N GLY A 391 -30.10 -16.31 -1.49
CA GLY A 391 -28.76 -16.21 -2.01
C GLY A 391 -28.70 -15.48 -3.35
N ALA A 392 -27.50 -15.07 -3.71
CA ALA A 392 -27.16 -14.44 -4.96
C ALA A 392 -25.77 -14.90 -5.39
N SER A 393 -25.55 -15.06 -6.69
CA SER A 393 -24.24 -15.37 -7.25
C SER A 393 -24.05 -14.75 -8.62
N ALA A 394 -22.82 -14.41 -8.94
CA ALA A 394 -22.40 -13.91 -10.25
C ALA A 394 -20.88 -14.06 -10.39
N ASP A 395 -20.42 -14.05 -11.64
CA ASP A 395 -19.01 -13.94 -11.97
C ASP A 395 -18.67 -12.48 -12.28
N LEU A 396 -17.94 -11.86 -11.36
CA LEU A 396 -17.51 -10.48 -11.46
C LEU A 396 -16.22 -10.45 -12.28
N GLU A 397 -16.15 -9.59 -13.28
CA GLU A 397 -14.87 -9.23 -13.88
C GLU A 397 -14.07 -8.37 -12.90
N VAL A 398 -12.76 -8.58 -12.85
CA VAL A 398 -11.84 -7.90 -11.93
C VAL A 398 -10.88 -7.04 -12.73
N PHE A 399 -10.73 -5.79 -12.32
CA PHE A 399 -9.86 -4.82 -12.96
C PHE A 399 -8.87 -4.23 -11.96
N HIS A 400 -7.66 -3.93 -12.43
CA HIS A 400 -6.72 -3.07 -11.74
C HIS A 400 -6.82 -1.67 -12.35
N LEU A 401 -7.41 -0.74 -11.60
CA LEU A 401 -7.75 0.59 -12.08
C LEU A 401 -6.60 1.57 -11.87
N GLN A 402 -6.00 2.00 -12.96
CA GLN A 402 -5.09 3.14 -12.99
C GLN A 402 -5.93 4.41 -13.03
N GLY A 403 -5.91 5.22 -11.96
CA GLY A 403 -6.69 6.47 -11.87
C GLY A 403 -7.65 6.59 -10.69
N VAL A 404 -7.60 5.69 -9.72
CA VAL A 404 -8.24 5.91 -8.40
C VAL A 404 -7.21 6.61 -7.51
N SER A 405 -7.47 7.88 -7.16
CA SER A 405 -6.58 8.65 -6.27
C SER A 405 -6.63 8.16 -4.83
N GLU A 406 -5.68 8.60 -3.99
CA GLU A 406 -5.52 8.09 -2.62
C GLU A 406 -6.78 8.24 -1.74
N ASN A 407 -7.48 9.37 -1.86
CA ASN A 407 -8.71 9.66 -1.11
C ASN A 407 -9.97 9.16 -1.82
N GLN A 408 -9.82 8.35 -2.86
CA GLN A 408 -10.92 7.83 -3.66
C GLN A 408 -11.05 6.33 -3.48
N ALA A 409 -12.22 5.80 -3.83
CA ALA A 409 -12.45 4.38 -3.85
C ALA A 409 -13.29 3.98 -5.06
N SER A 410 -13.08 2.77 -5.56
CA SER A 410 -13.89 2.15 -6.60
C SER A 410 -14.13 0.69 -6.25
N THR A 411 -15.37 0.23 -6.40
CA THR A 411 -15.81 -1.09 -5.93
C THR A 411 -16.66 -1.81 -6.97
N SER A 412 -16.73 -3.14 -6.83
CA SER A 412 -17.66 -4.01 -7.55
C SER A 412 -18.13 -5.11 -6.60
N GLN A 413 -19.44 -5.22 -6.38
CA GLN A 413 -19.93 -6.07 -5.31
C GLN A 413 -21.35 -6.62 -5.51
N ILE A 414 -21.60 -7.74 -4.84
CA ILE A 414 -22.94 -8.28 -4.58
C ILE A 414 -23.32 -7.89 -3.14
N ILE A 415 -24.50 -7.31 -2.97
CA ILE A 415 -25.04 -6.83 -1.70
C ILE A 415 -26.38 -7.52 -1.44
N LEU A 416 -26.51 -8.16 -0.28
CA LEU A 416 -27.78 -8.72 0.24
C LEU A 416 -28.22 -7.90 1.45
N CYS A 417 -29.47 -7.44 1.44
CA CYS A 417 -30.03 -6.57 2.47
C CYS A 417 -31.36 -7.08 3.01
N LYS A 418 -31.60 -6.79 4.29
CA LYS A 418 -32.91 -6.92 4.92
C LYS A 418 -33.16 -5.83 5.94
N GLY A 419 -34.37 -5.28 5.94
CA GLY A 419 -34.79 -4.21 6.85
C GLY A 419 -34.49 -2.80 6.33
N GLU A 420 -34.20 -2.67 5.04
CA GLU A 420 -33.87 -1.45 4.30
C GLU A 420 -34.96 -0.35 4.38
N ARG A 421 -36.23 -0.73 4.54
CA ARG A 421 -37.37 0.19 4.75
C ARG A 421 -37.63 0.54 6.22
N GLY A 422 -36.94 -0.14 7.13
CA GLY A 422 -37.14 -0.03 8.57
C GLY A 422 -36.18 0.97 9.23
N PRO A 423 -36.22 1.06 10.56
CA PRO A 423 -35.22 1.79 11.34
C PRO A 423 -33.80 1.26 11.05
N LYS A 424 -32.82 2.17 10.97
CA LYS A 424 -31.43 1.84 10.62
C LYS A 424 -30.82 0.72 11.48
N ASN A 425 -31.18 0.65 12.76
CA ASN A 425 -30.67 -0.36 13.70
C ASN A 425 -31.23 -1.77 13.47
N TYR A 426 -32.15 -1.93 12.51
CA TYR A 426 -32.73 -3.20 12.11
C TYR A 426 -32.28 -3.65 10.72
N MET A 427 -31.43 -2.85 10.07
CA MET A 427 -30.91 -3.13 8.74
C MET A 427 -29.71 -4.07 8.82
N ASN A 428 -29.82 -5.22 8.16
CA ASN A 428 -28.75 -6.22 8.07
C ASN A 428 -28.25 -6.26 6.64
N VAL A 429 -26.94 -6.33 6.47
CA VAL A 429 -26.29 -6.29 5.16
C VAL A 429 -25.15 -7.30 5.12
N ILE A 430 -25.02 -8.01 3.99
CA ILE A 430 -23.86 -8.82 3.62
C ILE A 430 -23.37 -8.35 2.26
N GLN A 431 -22.06 -8.14 2.13
CA GLN A 431 -21.41 -7.67 0.91
C GLN A 431 -20.15 -8.50 0.63
N ALA A 432 -19.95 -8.87 -0.63
CA ALA A 432 -18.68 -9.40 -1.09
C ALA A 432 -18.40 -8.97 -2.53
N GLY A 433 -17.13 -8.74 -2.85
CA GLY A 433 -16.72 -8.16 -4.11
C GLY A 433 -15.22 -7.90 -4.19
N TRP A 434 -14.84 -6.94 -5.01
CA TRP A 434 -13.48 -6.38 -5.02
C TRP A 434 -13.52 -4.85 -4.96
N HIS A 435 -12.41 -4.24 -4.55
CA HIS A 435 -12.25 -2.79 -4.56
C HIS A 435 -10.81 -2.37 -4.86
N VAL A 436 -10.67 -1.10 -5.21
CA VAL A 436 -9.42 -0.32 -5.14
C VAL A 436 -9.68 0.84 -4.17
N ASN A 437 -8.92 0.92 -3.07
CA ASN A 437 -9.08 1.94 -2.03
C ASN A 437 -7.81 2.07 -1.20
N THR A 438 -6.97 3.04 -1.56
CA THR A 438 -5.67 3.28 -0.91
C THR A 438 -5.83 3.71 0.54
N GLN A 439 -6.79 4.60 0.82
CA GLN A 439 -7.03 5.09 2.18
C GLN A 439 -7.34 3.96 3.19
N ARG A 440 -7.90 2.85 2.71
CA ARG A 440 -8.15 1.66 3.54
C ARG A 440 -7.02 0.65 3.45
N GLU A 441 -6.67 0.19 2.26
CA GLU A 441 -5.77 -0.96 2.09
C GLU A 441 -4.30 -0.60 2.30
N GLY A 442 -3.93 0.67 2.11
CA GLY A 442 -2.54 1.16 2.16
C GLY A 442 -1.82 1.09 0.81
N ASP A 443 -2.49 0.60 -0.22
CA ASP A 443 -1.98 0.43 -1.58
C ASP A 443 -3.11 0.63 -2.61
N ASN A 444 -2.75 0.69 -3.89
CA ASN A 444 -3.70 0.90 -5.00
C ASN A 444 -4.04 -0.39 -5.76
N TRP A 445 -3.77 -1.57 -5.18
CA TRP A 445 -4.12 -2.84 -5.80
C TRP A 445 -5.60 -3.14 -5.67
N THR A 446 -6.02 -4.16 -6.42
CA THR A 446 -7.39 -4.68 -6.34
C THR A 446 -7.47 -5.73 -5.26
N HIS A 447 -8.23 -5.46 -4.20
CA HIS A 447 -8.39 -6.38 -3.08
C HIS A 447 -9.73 -7.10 -3.13
N PHE A 448 -9.71 -8.40 -2.84
CA PHE A 448 -10.94 -9.13 -2.53
C PHE A 448 -11.48 -8.64 -1.19
N THR A 449 -12.76 -8.27 -1.16
CA THR A 449 -13.36 -7.59 -0.01
C THR A 449 -14.66 -8.23 0.42
N THR A 450 -14.91 -8.16 1.73
CA THR A 450 -16.19 -8.51 2.33
C THR A 450 -16.59 -7.46 3.35
N ALA A 451 -17.88 -7.21 3.52
CA ALA A 451 -18.39 -6.41 4.62
C ALA A 451 -19.74 -6.96 5.09
N TRP A 452 -20.08 -6.70 6.36
CA TRP A 452 -21.38 -7.06 6.90
C TRP A 452 -21.76 -6.13 8.04
N THR A 453 -23.05 -6.04 8.35
CA THR A 453 -23.57 -5.38 9.54
C THR A 453 -24.91 -5.99 9.95
N SER A 454 -25.25 -5.87 11.23
CA SER A 454 -26.55 -6.25 11.80
C SER A 454 -27.40 -5.06 12.22
N ASP A 455 -26.85 -3.84 12.17
CA ASP A 455 -27.47 -2.62 12.69
C ASP A 455 -27.25 -1.39 11.80
N GLY A 456 -27.10 -1.63 10.50
CA GLY A 456 -26.94 -0.57 9.51
C GLY A 456 -25.67 0.25 9.68
N TYR A 457 -24.57 -0.41 10.08
CA TYR A 457 -23.25 0.17 10.31
C TYR A 457 -23.16 1.18 11.47
N GLN A 458 -24.09 1.08 12.44
CA GLN A 458 -24.09 1.98 13.61
C GLN A 458 -23.06 1.56 14.65
N LYS A 459 -23.11 0.31 15.11
CA LYS A 459 -22.16 -0.27 16.06
C LYS A 459 -21.48 -1.50 15.50
N THR A 460 -22.16 -2.23 14.61
CA THR A 460 -21.63 -3.44 13.99
C THR A 460 -21.22 -3.18 12.56
N GLY A 461 -20.13 -3.82 12.14
CA GLY A 461 -19.73 -3.87 10.74
C GLY A 461 -18.49 -3.06 10.41
N CYS A 462 -17.61 -3.71 9.68
CA CYS A 462 -16.42 -3.16 9.05
C CYS A 462 -15.95 -4.15 7.99
N TYR A 463 -14.93 -3.77 7.23
CA TYR A 463 -14.46 -4.56 6.11
C TYR A 463 -13.56 -5.70 6.56
N ASN A 464 -13.57 -6.77 5.77
CA ASN A 464 -12.69 -7.93 5.88
C ASN A 464 -12.74 -8.55 7.29
N LEU A 465 -11.58 -9.04 7.76
CA LEU A 465 -11.46 -9.75 9.04
C LEU A 465 -11.16 -8.82 10.22
N VAL A 466 -11.19 -7.50 10.01
CA VAL A 466 -11.06 -6.52 11.10
C VAL A 466 -12.24 -6.66 12.06
N CYS A 467 -13.43 -6.99 11.53
CA CYS A 467 -14.61 -7.26 12.35
C CYS A 467 -14.74 -8.75 12.68
N LYS A 468 -14.90 -9.02 13.97
CA LYS A 468 -15.23 -10.35 14.50
C LYS A 468 -16.62 -10.75 14.02
N GLY A 469 -16.77 -11.89 13.35
CA GLY A 469 -18.09 -12.42 12.99
C GLY A 469 -18.10 -13.23 11.70
N PHE A 470 -17.21 -12.93 10.76
CA PHE A 470 -16.99 -13.80 9.60
C PHE A 470 -16.07 -14.95 9.99
N ILE A 471 -16.55 -16.19 9.88
CA ILE A 471 -15.75 -17.38 10.12
C ILE A 471 -15.13 -17.82 8.80
N GLN A 472 -13.80 -17.72 8.72
CA GLN A 472 -13.04 -18.17 7.57
C GLN A 472 -12.79 -19.68 7.65
N ILE A 473 -12.80 -20.34 6.49
CA ILE A 473 -12.54 -21.79 6.37
C ILE A 473 -11.57 -22.13 5.24
N SER A 474 -11.30 -21.22 4.31
CA SER A 474 -10.31 -21.47 3.26
C SER A 474 -8.87 -21.39 3.80
N SER A 475 -8.03 -22.28 3.28
CA SER A 475 -6.57 -22.27 3.47
C SER A 475 -5.83 -21.54 2.34
N ARG A 476 -6.56 -20.89 1.42
CA ARG A 476 -6.02 -20.22 0.22
C ARG A 476 -6.60 -18.83 -0.05
N LEU A 477 -7.86 -18.60 0.31
CA LEU A 477 -8.55 -17.34 0.08
C LEU A 477 -8.85 -16.65 1.41
N THR A 478 -8.55 -15.36 1.49
CA THR A 478 -8.88 -14.51 2.65
C THR A 478 -9.40 -13.17 2.20
N PRO A 479 -10.46 -12.63 2.82
CA PRO A 479 -10.80 -11.22 2.67
C PRO A 479 -9.59 -10.33 2.94
N GLY A 480 -9.45 -9.25 2.18
CA GLY A 480 -8.34 -8.30 2.24
C GLY A 480 -7.09 -8.69 1.46
N MET A 481 -7.05 -9.84 0.78
CA MET A 481 -5.91 -10.20 -0.09
C MET A 481 -5.94 -9.43 -1.42
N ILE A 482 -4.76 -9.18 -2.00
CA ILE A 482 -4.66 -8.74 -3.40
C ILE A 482 -5.20 -9.85 -4.30
N TYR A 483 -6.12 -9.49 -5.19
CA TYR A 483 -6.78 -10.42 -6.10
C TYR A 483 -6.40 -10.10 -7.55
N THR A 484 -5.60 -10.98 -8.14
CA THR A 484 -4.98 -10.75 -9.46
C THR A 484 -5.65 -11.51 -10.60
N LEU A 485 -6.65 -12.33 -10.32
CA LEU A 485 -7.36 -13.08 -11.35
C LEU A 485 -8.38 -12.16 -12.01
N SER A 486 -8.58 -12.32 -13.32
CA SER A 486 -9.52 -11.50 -14.10
C SER A 486 -10.99 -11.74 -13.77
N SER A 487 -11.31 -12.77 -12.99
CA SER A 487 -12.68 -13.07 -12.59
C SER A 487 -12.77 -13.56 -11.15
N LEU A 488 -13.81 -13.09 -10.46
CA LEU A 488 -14.18 -13.44 -9.09
C LEU A 488 -15.60 -14.02 -9.11
N SER A 489 -15.71 -15.34 -8.91
CA SER A 489 -16.96 -16.10 -9.06
C SER A 489 -17.68 -16.22 -7.72
N LEU A 490 -18.43 -15.19 -7.32
CA LEU A 490 -19.00 -15.14 -5.97
C LEU A 490 -20.35 -15.84 -5.88
N SER A 491 -20.54 -16.59 -4.79
CA SER A 491 -21.84 -17.11 -4.37
C SER A 491 -22.04 -16.87 -2.88
N ILE A 492 -23.06 -16.10 -2.55
CA ILE A 492 -23.51 -15.82 -1.18
C ILE A 492 -24.88 -16.48 -1.02
N TYR A 493 -25.02 -17.45 -0.13
CA TYR A 493 -26.32 -18.10 0.10
C TYR A 493 -26.46 -18.67 1.50
N ARG A 494 -27.69 -18.72 1.99
CA ARG A 494 -28.02 -19.28 3.29
C ARG A 494 -28.11 -20.80 3.22
N ASP A 495 -27.28 -21.50 3.99
CA ASP A 495 -27.39 -22.95 4.14
C ASP A 495 -28.68 -23.31 4.87
N ARG A 496 -29.49 -24.19 4.28
CA ARG A 496 -30.83 -24.48 4.78
C ARG A 496 -30.88 -25.26 6.11
N PHE A 497 -29.78 -25.86 6.54
CA PHE A 497 -29.73 -26.69 7.75
C PHE A 497 -29.03 -25.98 8.90
N THR A 498 -27.86 -25.39 8.64
CA THR A 498 -27.12 -24.62 9.65
C THR A 498 -27.70 -23.22 9.81
N LEU A 499 -28.32 -22.70 8.75
CA LEU A 499 -28.88 -21.35 8.61
C LEU A 499 -27.83 -20.24 8.49
N ASN A 500 -26.56 -20.62 8.35
CA ASN A 500 -25.44 -19.70 8.13
C ASN A 500 -25.40 -19.20 6.69
N TRP A 501 -24.94 -17.97 6.48
CA TRP A 501 -24.72 -17.40 5.14
C TRP A 501 -23.33 -17.76 4.65
N MET A 502 -23.25 -18.66 3.67
CA MET A 502 -22.01 -19.16 3.10
C MET A 502 -21.47 -18.23 2.03
N LEU A 503 -20.15 -18.05 1.97
CA LEU A 503 -19.43 -17.35 0.92
C LEU A 503 -18.51 -18.31 0.17
N TYR A 504 -18.71 -18.40 -1.14
CA TYR A 504 -17.90 -19.20 -2.05
C TYR A 504 -17.26 -18.32 -3.14
N ASN A 505 -16.05 -18.70 -3.54
CA ASN A 505 -15.44 -18.29 -4.80
C ASN A 505 -15.30 -19.52 -5.68
N ASP A 506 -16.03 -19.56 -6.80
CA ASP A 506 -16.19 -20.72 -7.68
C ASP A 506 -16.73 -21.95 -6.92
N ARG A 507 -15.87 -22.91 -6.57
CA ARG A 507 -16.20 -24.08 -5.75
C ARG A 507 -15.46 -24.11 -4.42
N GLU A 508 -14.58 -23.13 -4.18
CA GLU A 508 -13.80 -23.03 -2.94
C GLU A 508 -14.64 -22.29 -1.88
N PRO A 509 -14.93 -22.91 -0.72
CA PRO A 509 -15.56 -22.21 0.39
C PRO A 509 -14.57 -21.21 1.00
N VAL A 510 -14.92 -19.93 1.00
CA VAL A 510 -14.09 -18.88 1.62
C VAL A 510 -14.32 -18.85 3.12
N GLY A 511 -15.59 -18.82 3.51
CA GLY A 511 -16.05 -18.65 4.89
C GLY A 511 -17.57 -18.49 4.96
N TYR A 512 -18.07 -18.04 6.09
CA TYR A 512 -19.49 -17.80 6.29
C TYR A 512 -19.76 -16.81 7.42
N TRP A 513 -20.93 -16.19 7.37
CA TRP A 513 -21.50 -15.41 8.46
C TRP A 513 -22.51 -16.28 9.22
N PRO A 514 -22.26 -16.57 10.51
CA PRO A 514 -23.19 -17.33 11.35
C PRO A 514 -24.55 -16.65 11.47
N LYS A 515 -25.63 -17.41 11.65
CA LYS A 515 -26.96 -16.79 11.87
C LYS A 515 -27.02 -15.95 13.15
N GLU A 516 -26.19 -16.28 14.14
CA GLU A 516 -26.22 -15.71 15.49
C GLU A 516 -25.84 -14.23 15.52
N ILE A 517 -25.08 -13.74 14.53
CA ILE A 517 -24.64 -12.34 14.48
C ILE A 517 -25.66 -11.41 13.82
N PHE A 518 -26.75 -11.95 13.24
CA PHE A 518 -27.79 -11.15 12.60
C PHE A 518 -29.08 -11.16 13.42
N ASN A 519 -29.72 -10.00 13.52
CA ASN A 519 -30.99 -9.86 14.24
C ASN A 519 -32.22 -10.04 13.33
N ASN A 520 -32.05 -9.88 12.01
CA ASN A 520 -33.16 -9.92 11.05
C ASN A 520 -32.68 -10.33 9.64
N MET A 521 -31.86 -11.38 9.52
CA MET A 521 -31.34 -11.85 8.22
C MET A 521 -31.59 -13.34 7.97
N ALA A 522 -32.84 -13.77 8.16
CA ALA A 522 -33.30 -15.11 7.78
C ALA A 522 -33.45 -15.29 6.25
N ASP A 523 -33.57 -14.18 5.54
CA ASP A 523 -33.64 -14.08 4.09
C ASP A 523 -33.17 -12.67 3.72
N SER A 524 -33.14 -12.36 2.43
CA SER A 524 -32.83 -11.04 1.89
C SER A 524 -34.07 -10.52 1.16
N SER A 525 -34.49 -9.29 1.47
CA SER A 525 -35.59 -8.61 0.78
C SER A 525 -35.12 -7.77 -0.41
N LEU A 526 -33.83 -7.44 -0.45
CA LEU A 526 -33.21 -6.68 -1.53
C LEU A 526 -31.87 -7.32 -1.89
N VAL A 527 -31.60 -7.44 -3.20
CA VAL A 527 -30.27 -7.78 -3.73
C VAL A 527 -29.82 -6.66 -4.65
N GLN A 528 -28.59 -6.18 -4.47
CA GLN A 528 -27.97 -5.21 -5.37
C GLN A 528 -26.67 -5.76 -5.95
N MET A 529 -26.40 -5.43 -7.21
CA MET A 529 -25.16 -5.77 -7.91
C MET A 529 -24.69 -4.58 -8.72
N GLY A 530 -23.40 -4.31 -8.72
CA GLY A 530 -22.81 -3.22 -9.49
C GLY A 530 -21.62 -2.60 -8.77
N GLY A 531 -21.35 -1.33 -9.10
CA GLY A 531 -20.19 -0.62 -8.58
C GLY A 531 -20.55 0.65 -7.82
N ASP A 532 -19.70 0.96 -6.86
CA ASP A 532 -19.72 2.21 -6.09
C ASP A 532 -18.37 2.88 -6.17
N VAL A 533 -18.41 4.19 -6.23
CA VAL A 533 -17.23 5.02 -6.10
C VAL A 533 -17.40 6.02 -4.96
N TYR A 534 -16.27 6.46 -4.43
CA TYR A 534 -16.18 7.58 -3.52
C TYR A 534 -15.15 8.57 -4.04
N SER A 535 -15.46 9.86 -3.94
CA SER A 535 -14.50 10.94 -4.14
C SER A 535 -14.76 12.11 -3.20
N PRO A 536 -13.72 12.88 -2.84
CA PRO A 536 -13.88 14.22 -2.27
C PRO A 536 -14.75 15.12 -3.17
N LEU A 537 -15.43 16.12 -2.59
CA LEU A 537 -16.37 16.97 -3.35
C LEU A 537 -15.66 17.87 -4.37
N ASP A 538 -14.43 18.24 -4.07
CA ASP A 538 -13.55 19.11 -4.84
C ASP A 538 -12.69 18.36 -5.85
N GLU A 539 -12.75 17.03 -5.88
CA GLU A 539 -12.03 16.17 -6.80
C GLU A 539 -12.97 15.54 -7.85
N PRO A 540 -12.46 15.26 -9.07
CA PRO A 540 -13.20 14.47 -10.05
C PRO A 540 -13.36 13.02 -9.57
N SER A 541 -14.57 12.47 -9.70
CA SER A 541 -14.88 11.10 -9.31
C SER A 541 -14.04 10.05 -10.07
N PRO A 542 -13.63 8.92 -9.45
CA PRO A 542 -12.72 7.95 -10.06
C PRO A 542 -13.39 7.10 -11.15
N PRO A 543 -12.63 6.37 -11.98
CA PRO A 543 -13.20 5.33 -12.84
C PRO A 543 -13.90 4.23 -12.04
N MET A 544 -14.98 3.68 -12.61
CA MET A 544 -15.76 2.56 -12.05
C MET A 544 -15.68 1.34 -12.97
N GLY A 545 -15.56 0.14 -12.39
CA GLY A 545 -15.51 -1.11 -13.15
C GLY A 545 -14.21 -1.22 -13.95
N SER A 546 -14.29 -1.13 -15.28
CA SER A 546 -13.12 -1.11 -16.17
C SER A 546 -12.61 0.31 -16.46
N GLY A 547 -13.32 1.35 -16.00
CA GLY A 547 -13.10 2.74 -16.41
C GLY A 547 -13.72 3.08 -17.76
N VAL A 548 -14.44 2.16 -18.40
CA VAL A 548 -15.16 2.37 -19.65
C VAL A 548 -16.66 2.14 -19.41
N LEU A 549 -17.48 2.99 -20.04
CA LEU A 549 -18.92 3.01 -19.82
C LEU A 549 -19.58 1.68 -20.22
N ASN A 550 -20.28 1.04 -19.27
CA ASN A 550 -21.00 -0.23 -19.46
C ASN A 550 -20.14 -1.41 -19.98
N GLU A 551 -18.84 -1.43 -19.71
CA GLU A 551 -17.95 -2.53 -20.18
C GLU A 551 -17.65 -3.58 -19.10
N ALA A 552 -17.65 -3.21 -17.81
CA ALA A 552 -17.43 -4.19 -16.75
C ALA A 552 -18.67 -5.04 -16.52
N LYS A 553 -18.49 -6.36 -16.35
CA LYS A 553 -19.60 -7.31 -16.31
C LYS A 553 -19.70 -8.13 -15.04
N PHE A 554 -20.94 -8.40 -14.67
CA PHE A 554 -21.35 -9.53 -13.85
C PHE A 554 -21.99 -10.54 -14.80
N LEU A 555 -21.35 -11.69 -14.97
CA LEU A 555 -21.84 -12.79 -15.81
C LEU A 555 -22.56 -13.82 -14.95
N ARG A 556 -23.46 -14.61 -15.57
CA ARG A 556 -24.17 -15.73 -14.92
C ARG A 556 -24.82 -15.32 -13.58
N VAL A 557 -25.56 -14.22 -13.63
CA VAL A 557 -26.29 -13.70 -12.49
C VAL A 557 -27.41 -14.68 -12.11
N HIS A 558 -27.44 -15.10 -10.85
CA HIS A 558 -28.45 -15.99 -10.30
C HIS A 558 -28.89 -15.55 -8.92
N LEU A 559 -30.19 -15.58 -8.66
CA LEU A 559 -30.79 -15.46 -7.32
C LEU A 559 -31.36 -16.79 -6.88
N MET A 560 -31.40 -17.05 -5.57
CA MET A 560 -31.71 -18.37 -5.02
C MET A 560 -32.90 -18.34 -4.07
N ASP A 561 -33.76 -19.37 -4.17
CA ASP A 561 -34.82 -19.66 -3.20
C ASP A 561 -34.27 -20.40 -1.96
N GLY A 562 -35.12 -20.58 -0.94
CA GLY A 562 -34.74 -21.31 0.28
C GLY A 562 -34.41 -22.79 0.10
N ARG A 563 -34.57 -23.35 -1.11
CA ARG A 563 -34.17 -24.71 -1.48
C ARG A 563 -32.84 -24.73 -2.26
N GLY A 564 -32.28 -23.56 -2.57
CA GLY A 564 -31.06 -23.39 -3.38
C GLY A 564 -31.31 -23.53 -4.89
N ASN A 565 -32.55 -23.33 -5.36
CA ASN A 565 -32.87 -23.29 -6.78
C ASN A 565 -32.81 -21.86 -7.31
N ASN A 566 -32.47 -21.71 -8.59
CA ASN A 566 -32.48 -20.42 -9.26
C ASN A 566 -33.91 -19.86 -9.37
N ILE A 567 -34.09 -18.62 -8.93
CA ILE A 567 -35.33 -17.85 -9.09
C ILE A 567 -35.25 -17.10 -10.42
N LYS A 568 -36.33 -17.17 -11.20
CA LYS A 568 -36.51 -16.30 -12.37
C LYS A 568 -37.01 -14.94 -11.89
N VAL A 569 -36.18 -13.92 -12.04
CA VAL A 569 -36.54 -12.53 -11.80
C VAL A 569 -37.09 -11.94 -13.10
N THR A 570 -38.09 -11.07 -12.99
CA THR A 570 -38.66 -10.32 -14.11
C THR A 570 -38.66 -8.82 -13.89
N GLU A 571 -38.48 -8.38 -12.64
CA GLU A 571 -38.52 -6.96 -12.25
C GLU A 571 -37.21 -6.58 -11.59
N TYR A 572 -36.68 -5.44 -12.01
CA TYR A 572 -35.46 -4.84 -11.46
C TYR A 572 -35.50 -3.34 -11.69
N THR A 573 -34.65 -2.62 -10.98
CA THR A 573 -34.45 -1.20 -11.15
C THR A 573 -32.97 -0.92 -11.33
N THR A 574 -32.61 -0.21 -12.40
CA THR A 574 -31.27 0.36 -12.55
C THR A 574 -31.20 1.64 -11.72
N ILE A 575 -30.17 1.76 -10.89
CA ILE A 575 -29.95 2.91 -10.04
C ILE A 575 -28.60 3.51 -10.36
N ASN A 576 -28.61 4.78 -10.77
CA ASN A 576 -27.46 5.62 -10.96
C ASN A 576 -27.80 7.06 -10.57
N ASP A 577 -26.95 7.69 -9.78
CA ASP A 577 -27.14 9.06 -9.27
C ASP A 577 -26.54 10.15 -10.16
N LEU A 578 -25.62 9.76 -11.04
CA LEU A 578 -25.01 10.64 -12.02
C LEU A 578 -25.53 10.37 -13.44
N PRO A 579 -25.38 11.33 -14.37
CA PRO A 579 -25.74 11.12 -15.77
C PRO A 579 -25.10 9.86 -16.35
N ASN A 580 -25.84 9.14 -17.19
CA ASN A 580 -25.43 7.85 -17.76
C ASN A 580 -24.16 7.90 -18.61
N TYR A 581 -23.61 9.08 -18.93
CA TYR A 581 -22.32 9.22 -19.62
C TYR A 581 -21.12 9.21 -18.66
N ILE A 582 -21.35 9.34 -17.35
CA ILE A 582 -20.32 9.27 -16.31
C ILE A 582 -20.23 7.86 -15.74
N TYR A 583 -21.36 7.36 -15.24
CA TYR A 583 -21.50 5.96 -14.82
C TYR A 583 -22.79 5.40 -15.38
N GLY A 584 -22.69 4.23 -16.00
CA GLY A 584 -23.82 3.54 -16.60
C GLY A 584 -24.05 2.19 -15.93
N VAL A 585 -25.29 1.72 -16.00
CA VAL A 585 -25.65 0.34 -15.67
C VAL A 585 -26.77 -0.13 -16.59
N THR A 586 -26.64 -1.35 -17.08
CA THR A 586 -27.63 -2.05 -17.92
C THR A 586 -27.65 -3.53 -17.55
N THR A 587 -28.78 -4.21 -17.75
CA THR A 587 -28.86 -5.65 -17.49
C THR A 587 -29.97 -6.31 -18.31
N ASP A 588 -29.77 -7.59 -18.62
CA ASP A 588 -30.79 -8.50 -19.14
C ASP A 588 -31.19 -9.58 -18.10
N LEU A 589 -30.83 -9.37 -16.82
CA LEU A 589 -30.95 -10.27 -15.67
C LEU A 589 -30.11 -11.55 -15.69
N LYS A 590 -29.42 -11.86 -16.79
CA LYS A 590 -28.39 -12.92 -16.84
C LYS A 590 -26.98 -12.34 -16.79
N THR A 591 -26.84 -11.16 -17.39
CA THR A 591 -25.64 -10.35 -17.45
C THR A 591 -26.00 -8.94 -16.99
N LEU A 592 -25.14 -8.35 -16.17
CA LEU A 592 -25.19 -6.94 -15.82
C LEU A 592 -23.91 -6.30 -16.31
N SER A 593 -24.04 -5.20 -17.05
CA SER A 593 -22.95 -4.36 -17.53
C SER A 593 -23.01 -3.03 -16.80
N TYR A 594 -21.88 -2.57 -16.28
CA TYR A 594 -21.80 -1.33 -15.50
C TYR A 594 -20.43 -0.67 -15.66
N GLY A 595 -20.28 0.52 -15.07
CA GLY A 595 -19.01 1.23 -14.99
C GLY A 595 -18.99 2.51 -15.81
N GLY A 596 -17.84 3.16 -15.85
CA GLY A 596 -17.64 4.41 -16.57
C GLY A 596 -16.37 5.15 -16.18
N PRO A 597 -15.98 6.19 -16.94
CA PRO A 597 -14.71 6.87 -16.79
C PRO A 597 -14.60 7.73 -15.53
N GLY A 598 -15.73 8.08 -14.90
CA GLY A 598 -15.75 9.07 -13.83
C GLY A 598 -15.57 10.50 -14.36
N GLY A 599 -14.97 11.38 -13.55
CA GLY A 599 -14.75 12.78 -13.91
C GLY A 599 -15.86 13.74 -13.47
N TRP A 600 -16.81 13.29 -12.66
CA TRP A 600 -17.81 14.19 -12.08
C TRP A 600 -17.20 15.03 -10.99
N ARG A 601 -17.45 16.34 -11.02
CA ARG A 601 -17.07 17.29 -9.98
C ARG A 601 -18.25 18.20 -9.70
N LYS A 602 -18.56 18.42 -8.42
CA LYS A 602 -19.57 19.40 -8.03
C LYS A 602 -19.01 20.80 -8.31
N ALA A 603 -19.72 21.56 -9.15
CA ALA A 603 -19.34 22.93 -9.52
C ALA A 603 -19.52 23.92 -8.37
#